data_AF-A0A535WIK7-F1
#
_entry.id   AF-A0A535WIK7-F1
#
_cell.length_a   1.000
_cell.length_b   1.000
_cell.length_c   1.000
_cell.angle_alpha   90.00
_cell.angle_beta   90.00
_cell.angle_gamma   90.00
#
_symmetry.space_group_name_H-M   'P 1'
#
loop_
_entity.id
_entity.type
_entity.pdbx_description
1 polymer ?
#
loop_
_entity_poly.entity_id
_entity_poly.type
_entity_poly.pdbx_seq_one_letter_code
_entity_poly.pdbx_strand_id
1 'polypeptide(L)'
;GVLPWADKASAELRASGERMAEPARAPRQSLSPQELQIAQMAASGLSNREIADRLFLSHRTVGAHLYHVFPKLGIVSRSELARALASLEPALTR
;
A
#
# COMPACT_ATOMS: atom_id res chain seq x y z
N GLY A 1 -14.82 11.71 -27.84
CA GLY A 1 -13.69 11.64 -26.89
C GLY A 1 -14.22 11.14 -25.57
N VAL A 2 -13.77 9.96 -25.14
CA VAL A 2 -13.90 9.41 -23.79
C VAL A 2 -12.80 8.35 -23.70
N LEU A 3 -11.79 8.59 -22.86
CA LEU A 3 -10.77 7.59 -22.58
C LEU A 3 -11.39 6.52 -21.65
N PRO A 4 -11.26 5.22 -21.96
CA PRO A 4 -11.83 4.15 -21.14
C PRO A 4 -10.91 3.91 -19.96
N TRP A 5 -11.22 4.52 -18.80
CA TRP A 5 -10.44 4.31 -17.60
C TRP A 5 -11.01 3.17 -16.77
N ALA A 6 -10.13 2.19 -16.54
CA ALA A 6 -10.17 1.16 -15.52
C ALA A 6 -11.11 -0.01 -15.78
N ASP A 7 -10.57 -0.94 -16.57
CA ASP A 7 -10.89 -2.36 -16.53
C ASP A 7 -11.12 -2.86 -15.09
N LYS A 8 -12.38 -3.23 -14.85
CA LYS A 8 -12.81 -4.46 -14.18
C LYS A 8 -12.16 -4.78 -12.83
N ALA A 9 -12.95 -4.50 -11.79
CA ALA A 9 -13.52 -5.54 -10.94
C ALA A 9 -12.73 -6.85 -10.85
N SER A 10 -11.88 -6.94 -9.84
CA SER A 10 -11.61 -8.20 -9.13
C SER A 10 -12.00 -7.95 -7.68
N ALA A 11 -12.74 -8.76 -6.96
CA ALA A 11 -13.60 -9.91 -7.21
C ALA A 11 -14.24 -10.12 -5.84
N GLU A 12 -15.49 -10.57 -5.77
CA GLU A 12 -16.09 -10.95 -4.50
C GLU A 12 -15.18 -11.92 -3.73
N LEU A 13 -14.64 -11.48 -2.59
CA LEU A 13 -14.18 -12.35 -1.53
C LEU A 13 -15.02 -12.08 -0.30
N ARG A 14 -16.13 -12.80 -0.31
CA ARG A 14 -17.04 -13.02 0.79
C ARG A 14 -16.25 -13.47 2.02
N ALA A 15 -16.57 -12.83 3.15
CA ALA A 15 -16.57 -13.39 4.49
C ALA A 15 -15.40 -14.34 4.87
N SER A 16 -14.47 -13.82 5.68
CA SER A 16 -13.41 -14.54 6.41
C SER A 16 -12.10 -14.78 5.64
N GLY A 17 -10.99 -14.21 6.15
CA GLY A 17 -9.65 -14.74 5.94
C GLY A 17 -8.99 -14.47 4.58
N GLU A 18 -8.11 -13.47 4.56
CA GLU A 18 -6.80 -13.53 3.92
C GLU A 18 -6.68 -14.34 2.61
N ARG A 19 -6.97 -13.69 1.48
CA ARG A 19 -6.09 -13.85 0.31
C ARG A 19 -5.19 -12.62 0.28
N MET A 20 -4.17 -12.64 1.14
CA MET A 20 -3.02 -11.76 0.95
C MET A 20 -2.52 -12.06 -0.46
N ALA A 21 -2.70 -11.11 -1.39
CA ALA A 21 -2.28 -11.27 -2.77
C ALA A 21 -0.86 -11.84 -2.79
N GLU A 22 -0.67 -12.99 -3.46
CA GLU A 22 0.65 -13.60 -3.58
C GLU A 22 1.64 -12.56 -4.11
N PRO A 23 2.80 -12.37 -3.46
CA PRO A 23 3.79 -11.44 -3.95
C PRO A 23 4.46 -12.09 -5.16
N ALA A 24 3.94 -11.81 -6.35
CA ALA A 24 4.65 -12.05 -7.58
C ALA A 24 6.00 -11.34 -7.46
N ARG A 25 7.05 -12.15 -7.49
CA ARG A 25 8.48 -11.83 -7.36
C ARG A 25 8.90 -10.77 -8.38
N ALA A 26 8.57 -9.50 -8.13
CA ALA A 26 9.17 -8.38 -8.82
C ALA A 26 10.64 -8.27 -8.35
N PRO A 27 11.58 -7.88 -9.23
CA PRO A 27 12.96 -7.68 -8.83
C PRO A 27 13.00 -6.49 -7.85
N ARG A 28 13.51 -6.69 -6.63
CA ARG A 28 13.79 -5.68 -5.59
C ARG A 28 12.72 -4.56 -5.49
N GLN A 29 11.68 -4.77 -4.68
CA GLN A 29 10.31 -4.98 -5.15
C GLN A 29 9.53 -3.67 -5.08
N SER A 30 8.96 -3.22 -6.20
CA SER A 30 8.02 -2.09 -6.22
C SER A 30 6.82 -2.37 -5.30
N LEU A 31 6.41 -1.38 -4.51
CA LEU A 31 5.18 -1.49 -3.71
C LEU A 31 3.99 -1.70 -4.64
N SER A 32 3.03 -2.53 -4.23
CA SER A 32 1.75 -2.57 -4.95
C SER A 32 1.06 -1.18 -4.85
N PRO A 33 0.17 -0.83 -5.78
CA PRO A 33 -0.54 0.46 -5.71
C PRO A 33 -1.25 0.67 -4.36
N GLN A 34 -1.85 -0.38 -3.80
CA GLN A 34 -2.52 -0.32 -2.50
C GLN A 34 -1.53 -0.16 -1.34
N GLU A 35 -0.39 -0.86 -1.39
CA GLU A 35 0.68 -0.73 -0.41
C GLU A 35 1.27 0.68 -0.41
N LEU A 36 1.52 1.25 -1.60
CA LEU A 36 1.99 2.61 -1.76
C LEU A 36 0.97 3.62 -1.21
N GLN A 37 -0.32 3.45 -1.52
CA GLN A 37 -1.37 4.32 -1.02
C GLN A 37 -1.47 4.30 0.52
N ILE A 38 -1.40 3.11 1.13
CA ILE A 38 -1.37 2.95 2.59
C ILE A 38 -0.11 3.58 3.19
N ALA A 39 1.05 3.35 2.57
CA ALA A 39 2.34 3.90 3.02
C ALA A 39 2.35 5.44 2.97
N GLN A 40 1.80 6.05 1.92
CA GLN A 40 1.70 7.50 1.78
C GLN A 40 0.79 8.13 2.84
N MET A 41 -0.40 7.55 3.08
CA MET A 41 -1.27 8.03 4.16
C MET A 41 -0.63 7.84 5.54
N ALA A 42 0.13 6.76 5.73
CA ALA A 42 0.86 6.55 6.96
C ALA A 42 2.00 7.57 7.14
N ALA A 43 2.73 7.88 6.05
CA ALA A 43 3.77 8.90 6.05
C ALA A 43 3.22 10.31 6.34
N SER A 44 1.98 10.61 5.94
CA SER A 44 1.31 11.88 6.24
C SER A 44 0.70 11.97 7.64
N GLY A 45 0.91 10.94 8.48
CA GLY A 45 0.57 10.97 9.90
C GLY A 45 -0.74 10.26 10.28
N LEU A 46 -1.49 9.70 9.34
CA LEU A 46 -2.78 9.05 9.65
C LEU A 46 -2.62 7.72 10.37
N SER A 47 -3.27 7.55 11.51
CA SER A 47 -3.35 6.27 12.21
C SER A 47 -3.92 5.15 11.33
N ASN A 48 -3.62 3.89 11.66
CA ASN A 48 -4.16 2.74 10.93
C ASN A 48 -5.70 2.72 10.92
N ARG A 49 -6.34 3.33 11.93
CA ARG A 49 -7.80 3.47 12.00
C ARG A 49 -8.31 4.49 10.98
N GLU A 50 -7.70 5.68 10.92
CA GLU A 50 -8.08 6.70 9.94
C GLU A 50 -7.83 6.23 8.49
N ILE A 51 -6.75 5.50 8.26
CA ILE A 51 -6.46 4.88 6.96
C ILE A 51 -7.52 3.83 6.63
N ALA A 52 -7.86 2.98 7.60
CA ALA A 52 -8.88 1.94 7.46
C ALA A 52 -10.25 2.55 7.12
N ASP A 53 -10.64 3.63 7.80
CA ASP A 53 -11.89 4.35 7.55
C ASP A 53 -11.94 4.93 6.14
N ARG A 54 -10.81 5.46 5.62
CA ARG A 54 -10.72 6.00 4.26
C ARG A 54 -10.73 4.95 3.15
N LEU A 55 -10.18 3.77 3.44
CA LEU A 55 -10.08 2.67 2.46
C LEU A 55 -11.17 1.61 2.62
N PHE A 56 -12.10 1.79 3.56
CA PHE A 56 -13.10 0.78 3.92
C PHE A 56 -12.48 -0.59 4.28
N LEU A 57 -11.37 -0.55 5.01
CA LEU A 57 -10.63 -1.72 5.49
C LEU A 57 -10.72 -1.86 7.01
N SER A 58 -10.22 -2.97 7.54
CA SER A 58 -9.92 -3.08 8.97
C SER A 58 -8.56 -2.45 9.30
N HIS A 59 -8.45 -1.81 10.46
CA HIS A 59 -7.16 -1.32 10.98
C HIS A 59 -6.08 -2.43 11.12
N ARG A 60 -6.49 -3.71 11.25
CA ARG A 60 -5.60 -4.87 11.26
C ARG A 60 -5.06 -5.16 9.87
N THR A 61 -5.91 -5.07 8.85
CA THR A 61 -5.51 -5.19 7.43
C THR A 61 -4.50 -4.11 7.06
N VAL A 62 -4.74 -2.86 7.46
CA VAL A 62 -3.77 -1.76 7.27
C VAL A 62 -2.43 -2.07 7.97
N GLY A 63 -2.48 -2.59 9.19
CA GLY A 63 -1.28 -3.02 9.92
C GLY A 63 -0.51 -4.13 9.20
N ALA A 64 -1.21 -5.12 8.64
CA ALA A 64 -0.60 -6.20 7.86
C ALA A 64 0.07 -5.69 6.58
N HIS A 65 -0.57 -4.75 5.86
CA HIS A 65 0.06 -4.09 4.72
C HIS A 65 1.34 -3.35 5.13
N LEU A 66 1.30 -2.55 6.21
CA LEU A 66 2.49 -1.83 6.69
C LEU A 66 3.62 -2.79 7.12
N TYR A 67 3.28 -3.90 7.75
CA TYR A 67 4.23 -4.95 8.12
C TYR A 67 4.96 -5.54 6.90
N HIS A 68 4.28 -5.67 5.76
CA HIS A 68 4.90 -6.12 4.50
C HIS A 68 5.66 -5.00 3.77
N VAL A 69 5.21 -3.75 3.90
CA VAL A 69 5.85 -2.58 3.27
C VAL A 69 7.21 -2.27 3.88
N PHE A 70 7.33 -2.33 5.20
CA PHE A 70 8.58 -1.98 5.90
C PHE A 70 9.82 -2.72 5.39
N PRO A 71 9.84 -4.06 5.30
CA PRO A 71 10.99 -4.77 4.75
C PRO A 71 11.21 -4.50 3.25
N LYS A 72 10.15 -4.23 2.48
CA LYS A 72 10.28 -3.83 1.05
C LYS A 72 10.98 -2.48 0.90
N LEU A 73 10.77 -1.57 1.85
CA LEU A 73 11.40 -0.25 1.91
C LEU A 73 12.73 -0.24 2.69
N GLY A 74 13.13 -1.36 3.30
CA GLY A 74 14.32 -1.44 4.13
C GLY A 74 14.24 -0.63 5.43
N ILE A 75 13.03 -0.39 5.96
CA ILE A 75 12.80 0.35 7.19
C ILE A 75 12.22 -0.56 8.28
N VAL A 76 12.30 -0.11 9.53
CA VAL A 76 11.75 -0.85 10.69
C VAL A 76 10.67 -0.07 11.44
N SER A 77 10.54 1.23 11.16
CA SER A 77 9.61 2.10 11.86
C SER A 77 8.76 2.95 10.93
N ARG A 78 7.55 3.26 11.39
CA ARG A 78 6.61 4.12 10.69
C ARG A 78 7.16 5.54 10.47
N SER A 79 7.94 6.06 11.41
CA SER A 79 8.58 7.38 11.30
C SER A 79 9.54 7.48 10.11
N GLU A 80 10.08 6.36 9.63
CA GLU A 80 10.98 6.33 8.49
C GLU A 80 10.26 6.31 7.14
N LEU A 81 8.94 6.08 7.11
CA LEU A 81 8.16 6.00 5.87
C LEU A 81 8.30 7.25 5.00
N ALA A 82 8.20 8.45 5.59
CA ALA A 82 8.28 9.69 4.83
C ALA A 82 9.62 9.83 4.11
N ARG A 83 10.72 9.49 4.79
CA ARG A 83 12.07 9.48 4.20
C ARG A 83 12.23 8.39 3.14
N ALA A 84 11.73 7.19 3.42
CA ALA A 84 11.84 6.06 2.49
C ALA A 84 11.06 6.31 1.20
N LEU A 85 9.83 6.84 1.27
CA LEU A 85 9.02 7.17 0.10
C LEU A 85 9.65 8.30 -0.72
N ALA A 86 10.21 9.32 -0.08
CA ALA A 86 10.93 10.39 -0.78
C ALA A 86 12.12 9.87 -1.60
N SER A 87 12.72 8.74 -1.19
CA SER A 87 13.80 8.09 -1.96
C SER A 87 13.32 7.26 -3.16
N LEU A 88 12.01 6.97 -3.27
CA LEU A 88 11.38 6.31 -4.42
C LEU A 88 10.94 7.30 -5.51
N GLU A 89 10.57 8.52 -5.12
CA GLU A 89 10.13 9.60 -6.02
C GLU A 89 11.17 10.19 -7.01
N PRO A 90 12.52 10.06 -6.89
CA PRO A 90 13.44 10.64 -7.88
C PRO A 90 13.36 9.96 -9.26
N ALA A 91 12.63 8.85 -9.41
CA ALA A 91 12.48 8.14 -10.68
C ALA A 91 11.22 8.51 -11.49
N LEU A 92 10.23 9.20 -10.90
CA LEU A 92 8.94 9.51 -11.55
C LEU A 92 8.84 10.94 -12.12
N THR A 93 9.82 11.80 -11.86
CA THR A 93 9.83 13.22 -12.31
C THR A 93 10.77 13.45 -13.51
N ARG A 94 10.76 12.57 -14.53
CA ARG A 94 11.56 12.81 -15.75
C ARG A 94 10.80 12.48 -17.03
#